data_AF-A0A101WG00-F1
#
_entry.id   AF-A0A101WG00-F1
#
_cell.length_a   1.000
_cell.length_b   1.000
_cell.length_c   1.000
_cell.angle_alpha   90.00
_cell.angle_beta   90.00
_cell.angle_gamma   90.00
#
_symmetry.space_group_name_H-M   'P 1'
#
loop_
_entity.id
_entity.type
_entity.pdbx_description
1 polymer ?
#
loop_
_entity_poly.entity_id
_entity_poly.type
_entity_poly.pdbx_seq_one_letter_code
_entity_poly.pdbx_strand_id
1 'polypeptide(L)' 'MYITFPADDKVKARLDAVCKSLNITYEEWFETALIKSEYDILSELLSSESGWEWDEKLCRFVRSSYAE' A
#
# COMPACT_ATOMS: atom_id res chain seq x y z
N MET A 1 4.11 5.18 16.32
CA MET A 1 4.19 3.78 15.88
C MET A 1 5.51 3.62 15.14
N TYR A 2 6.32 2.61 15.46
CA TYR A 2 7.60 2.38 14.77
C TYR A 2 7.45 1.12 13.92
N ILE A 3 7.67 1.26 12.61
CA ILE A 3 7.73 0.14 11.68
C ILE A 3 9.21 -0.15 11.44
N THR A 4 9.67 -1.35 11.79
CA THR A 4 11.02 -1.81 11.51
C THR A 4 10.97 -2.80 10.35
N PHE A 5 11.69 -2.49 9.28
CA PHE A 5 11.75 -3.36 8.12
C PHE A 5 13.11 -4.07 8.07
N PRO A 6 13.16 -5.41 8.06
CA PRO A 6 14.40 -6.14 7.84
C PRO A 6 14.81 -5.98 6.37
N ALA A 7 15.77 -5.10 6.11
CA ALA A 7 16.35 -4.88 4.79
C ALA A 7 17.86 -5.01 4.84
N ASP A 8 18.42 -5.64 3.80
CA ASP A 8 19.86 -5.64 3.56
C ASP A 8 20.38 -4.21 3.31
N ASP A 9 21.65 -3.96 3.65
CA ASP A 9 22.28 -2.65 3.48
C ASP A 9 22.18 -2.11 2.05
N LYS A 10 22.18 -3.00 1.04
CA LYS A 10 22.00 -2.62 -0.37
C LYS A 10 20.61 -2.05 -0.64
N VAL A 11 19.58 -2.62 -0.03
CA VAL A 11 18.19 -2.17 -0.20
C VAL A 11 18.01 -0.82 0.50
N LYS A 12 18.58 -0.66 1.69
CA LYS A 12 18.60 0.62 2.41
C LYS A 12 19.30 1.73 1.62
N ALA A 13 20.48 1.44 1.06
CA ALA A 13 21.22 2.41 0.24
C ALA A 13 20.43 2.83 -1.01
N ARG A 14 19.73 1.89 -1.65
CA ARG A 14 18.86 2.20 -2.79
C ARG A 14 17.69 3.09 -2.38
N LEU A 15 17.01 2.79 -1.29
CA LEU A 15 15.91 3.60 -0.77
C LEU A 15 16.38 5.02 -0.44
N ASP A 16 17.52 5.16 0.24
CA ASP A 16 18.13 6.44 0.56
C ASP A 16 18.43 7.29 -0.69
N ALA A 17 19.01 6.66 -1.72
CA ALA A 17 19.29 7.33 -2.99
C ALA A 17 18.00 7.82 -3.67
N VAL A 18 16.93 7.01 -3.64
CA VAL A 18 15.62 7.38 -4.22
C VAL A 18 15.02 8.57 -3.46
N CYS A 19 14.92 8.50 -2.13
CA CYS A 19 14.38 9.58 -1.30
C CYS A 19 15.15 10.89 -1.50
N LYS A 20 16.49 10.83 -1.52
CA LYS A 20 17.33 12.00 -1.81
C LYS A 20 17.09 12.58 -3.21
N SER A 21 16.97 11.72 -4.22
CA SER A 21 16.75 12.18 -5.60
C SER A 21 15.40 12.86 -5.80
N LEU A 22 14.40 12.45 -5.03
CA LEU A 22 13.05 13.01 -5.04
C LEU A 22 12.86 14.16 -4.03
N ASN A 23 13.88 14.44 -3.21
CA ASN A 23 13.84 15.40 -2.12
C ASN A 23 12.66 15.18 -1.16
N ILE A 24 12.44 13.91 -0.77
CA ILE A 24 11.40 13.51 0.17
C ILE A 24 12.01 12.73 1.34
N THR A 25 11.31 12.72 2.46
CA THR A 25 11.64 11.91 3.62
C THR A 25 11.27 10.43 3.42
N TYR A 26 11.79 9.55 4.28
CA TYR A 26 11.35 8.15 4.30
C TYR A 26 9.87 8.04 4.66
N GLU A 27 9.36 8.89 5.54
CA GLU A 27 7.97 8.91 5.95
C GLU A 27 7.04 9.20 4.77
N GLU A 28 7.31 10.28 4.03
CA GLU A 28 6.55 10.62 2.81
C GLU A 28 6.64 9.53 1.74
N TRP A 29 7.80 8.89 1.59
CA TRP A 29 7.96 7.75 0.68
C TRP A 29 7.08 6.58 1.12
N PHE A 30 7.06 6.25 2.41
CA PHE A 30 6.26 5.15 2.95
C PHE A 30 4.76 5.43 2.83
N GLU A 31 4.30 6.64 3.16
CA GLU A 31 2.90 7.03 2.98
C GLU A 31 2.47 6.91 1.51
N THR A 32 3.31 7.43 0.60
CA THR A 32 3.05 7.34 -0.84
C THR A 32 3.03 5.89 -1.32
N ALA A 33 3.96 5.06 -0.85
CA ALA A 33 4.05 3.65 -1.21
C ALA A 33 2.87 2.85 -0.67
N LEU A 34 2.41 3.13 0.56
CA LEU A 34 1.22 2.53 1.15
C LEU A 34 -0.03 2.85 0.32
N ILE A 35 -0.25 4.12 -0.01
CA ILE A 35 -1.40 4.55 -0.81
C ILE A 35 -1.38 3.91 -2.20
N LYS A 36 -0.22 3.88 -2.87
CA LYS A 36 -0.08 3.26 -4.19
C LYS A 36 -0.27 1.75 -4.13
N SER A 37 0.31 1.08 -3.14
CA SER A 37 0.14 -0.37 -2.95
C SER A 37 -1.30 -0.73 -2.65
N GLU A 38 -2.01 0.08 -1.86
CA GLU A 38 -3.44 -0.08 -1.64
C GLU A 38 -4.15 0.02 -2.99
N TYR A 39 -3.97 1.12 -3.73
CA TYR A 39 -4.58 1.32 -5.03
C TYR A 39 -4.31 0.18 -6.03
N ASP A 40 -3.09 -0.34 -6.11
CA ASP A 40 -2.74 -1.45 -6.99
C ASP A 40 -3.50 -2.73 -6.59
N ILE A 41 -3.58 -3.05 -5.30
CA ILE A 41 -4.39 -4.15 -4.78
C ILE A 41 -5.88 -3.92 -5.09
N LEU A 42 -6.38 -2.69 -4.93
CA LEU A 42 -7.76 -2.34 -5.26
C LEU A 42 -8.05 -2.52 -6.74
N SER A 43 -7.14 -2.05 -7.59
CA SER A 43 -7.27 -2.16 -9.05
C SER A 43 -7.25 -3.62 -9.48
N GLU A 44 -6.37 -4.44 -8.91
CA GLU A 44 -6.34 -5.88 -9.19
C GLU A 44 -7.64 -6.56 -8.73
N LEU A 45 -8.11 -6.28 -7.51
CA LEU A 45 -9.34 -6.84 -6.94
C LEU A 45 -10.59 -6.43 -7.75
N LEU A 46 -10.72 -5.15 -8.09
CA LEU A 46 -11.84 -4.61 -8.87
C LEU A 46 -11.79 -5.05 -10.34
N SER A 47 -10.60 -5.28 -10.89
CA SER A 47 -10.46 -5.83 -12.24
C SER A 47 -10.77 -7.32 -12.31
N SER A 48 -10.64 -8.04 -11.20
CA SER A 48 -10.77 -9.51 -11.16
C SER A 48 -12.15 -10.00 -10.74
N GLU A 49 -12.90 -9.29 -9.88
CA GLU A 49 -14.24 -9.74 -9.45
C GLU A 49 -15.22 -8.59 -9.17
N SER A 50 -16.38 -8.63 -9.85
CA SER A 50 -17.57 -7.86 -9.48
C SER A 50 -18.11 -8.36 -8.14
N GLY A 51 -17.89 -7.61 -7.06
CA GLY A 51 -18.54 -7.88 -5.77
C GLY A 51 -17.67 -7.72 -4.52
N TRP A 52 -16.63 -6.88 -4.55
CA TRP A 52 -15.89 -6.48 -3.37
C TRP A 52 -16.17 -5.02 -3.03
N GLU A 53 -16.42 -4.73 -1.76
CA GLU A 53 -16.65 -3.38 -1.24
C GLU A 53 -15.73 -3.08 -0.04
N TRP A 54 -15.35 -1.81 0.14
CA TRP A 54 -14.57 -1.37 1.29
C TRP A 54 -15.49 -1.09 2.49
N ASP A 55 -15.25 -1.77 3.61
CA ASP A 55 -15.94 -1.48 4.88
C ASP A 55 -15.05 -0.57 5.75
N GLU A 56 -15.41 0.71 5.84
CA GLU A 56 -14.68 1.71 6.64
C GLU A 56 -14.65 1.40 8.14
N LYS A 57 -15.67 0.71 8.67
CA LYS A 57 -15.74 0.37 10.11
C LYS A 57 -14.80 -0.77 10.46
N LEU A 58 -14.65 -1.73 9.54
CA LEU A 58 -13.79 -2.90 9.70
C LEU A 58 -12.38 -2.69 9.12
N CYS A 59 -12.16 -1.59 8.38
CA CYS A 59 -10.91 -1.27 7.70
C CYS A 59 -10.41 -2.45 6.84
N ARG A 60 -11.32 -3.06 6.07
CA ARG A 60 -11.02 -4.20 5.19
C ARG A 60 -12.01 -4.32 4.05
N PHE A 61 -11.60 -5.00 2.98
CA PHE A 61 -12.50 -5.42 1.91
C PHE A 61 -13.40 -6.57 2.37
N VAL A 62 -14.69 -6.45 2.06
CA VAL A 62 -15.68 -7.50 2.26
C VAL A 62 -16.31 -7.83 0.92
N ARG A 63 -16.66 -9.11 0.74
CA ARG A 63 -17.42 -9.52 -0.43
C ARG A 63 -18.84 -9.01 -0.23
N SER A 64 -19.37 -8.25 -1.19
CA SER A 64 -20.82 -8.04 -1.28
C SER A 64 -21.42 -9.41 -1.51
N SER A 65 -21.85 -10.07 -0.43
CA SER A 65 -22.62 -11.30 -0.55
C SER A 65 -23.78 -10.97 -1.46
N TYR A 66 -23.90 -11.70 -2.57
CA TYR A 66 -25.06 -11.68 -3.46
C TYR A 66 -26.31 -11.50 -2.59
N ALA A 67 -26.96 -10.35 -2.74
CA ALA A 67 -28.36 -10.29 -2.40
C ALA A 67 -29.02 -11.27 -3.38
N GLU A 68 -29.67 -12.27 -2.79
CA GLU A 68 -30.40 -13.41 -3.38
C GLU A 68 -29.63 -14.75 -3.44
#